data_AF-A0A1H9I718-F1
#
_entry.id   AF-A0A1H9I718-F1
#
_cell.length_a   1.000
_cell.length_b   1.000
_cell.length_c   1.000
_cell.angle_alpha   90.00
_cell.angle_beta   90.00
_cell.angle_gamma   90.00
#
_symmetry.space_group_name_H-M   'P 1'
#
loop_
_entity.id
_entity.type
_entity.pdbx_description
1 polymer ?
#
loop_
_entity_poly.entity_id
_entity_poly.type
_entity_poly.pdbx_seq_one_letter_code
_entity_poly.pdbx_strand_id
1 'polypeptide(L)'
;MNTTKAVSVWIGDDWAFPIALQDSTGAAIDLAGYTVTGEFYRYGSLAPVADLSISNNRLEITDVAAGAVTLRLEKELTGSVQPQESDAANFPTRIRIILTDPAGHQHTVRILPILPVDPRSSAVVELPASTTAKVYVLGPQGPKGEQGEVGDVNPANLQAVEDAQAARDAAGDSAREAAASNDAAGKSATAAAESASAAATSQKDAGDFADAAKGSAQAAAASETASTENADAAGKSAIAAASSKDTAATAAQTATDKAAAAAASEKAAGESATAAATSEKNAGTSATAAATSATAAKAAIAGINAQTASYTLLASDVNQVVRMNAAAATVITVPPDSAAAFADAATVYVSRAGAGAVTIAAGAGVTIDAPASLALRAVNSTVALVRIAANHWLLMGDLEIAA
;
A
#
# COMPACT_ATOMS: atom_id res chain seq x y z
N MET A 1 -7.34 26.89 -60.86
CA MET A 1 -6.79 25.84 -59.99
C MET A 1 -7.51 25.96 -58.66
N ASN A 2 -8.45 25.05 -58.40
CA ASN A 2 -9.12 24.93 -57.11
C ASN A 2 -8.36 23.89 -56.26
N THR A 3 -8.37 24.03 -54.94
CA THR A 3 -7.86 23.01 -54.01
C THR A 3 -9.02 22.35 -53.29
N THR A 4 -9.01 21.02 -53.15
CA THR A 4 -9.97 20.31 -52.29
C THR A 4 -9.40 20.16 -50.88
N LYS A 5 -10.27 20.35 -49.87
CA LYS A 5 -10.14 20.04 -48.43
C LYS A 5 -8.73 19.64 -47.95
N ALA A 6 -7.96 20.60 -47.41
CA ALA A 6 -6.79 20.30 -46.60
C ALA A 6 -7.25 20.01 -45.17
N VAL A 7 -7.22 18.74 -44.76
CA VAL A 7 -7.43 18.33 -43.36
C VAL A 7 -6.05 18.22 -42.73
N SER A 8 -5.75 19.05 -41.74
CA SER A 8 -4.49 18.96 -41.00
C SER A 8 -4.44 17.66 -40.20
N VAL A 9 -3.37 16.89 -40.33
CA VAL A 9 -3.14 15.69 -39.53
C VAL A 9 -1.92 15.93 -38.63
N TRP A 10 -2.11 15.76 -37.32
CA TRP A 10 -1.02 15.82 -36.36
C TRP A 10 -0.26 14.49 -36.38
N ILE A 11 1.03 14.52 -36.73
CA ILE A 11 1.87 13.32 -36.82
C ILE A 11 3.09 13.54 -35.91
N GLY A 12 3.03 13.04 -34.68
CA GLY A 12 4.11 13.21 -33.71
C GLY A 12 4.24 14.66 -33.21
N ASP A 13 5.41 15.27 -33.37
CA ASP A 13 5.67 16.68 -33.02
C ASP A 13 5.44 17.66 -34.19
N ASP A 14 5.11 17.16 -35.39
CA ASP A 14 5.00 17.95 -36.63
C ASP A 14 3.56 18.01 -37.17
N TRP A 15 3.28 19.05 -37.95
CA TRP A 15 2.01 19.21 -38.66
C TRP A 15 2.14 18.78 -40.12
N ALA A 16 1.24 17.90 -40.58
CA ALA A 16 1.16 17.49 -41.98
C ALA A 16 -0.15 17.98 -42.63
N PHE A 17 -0.04 18.55 -43.83
CA PHE A 17 -1.16 19.04 -44.62
C PHE A 17 -1.16 18.36 -45.99
N PRO A 18 -1.90 17.25 -46.15
CA PRO A 18 -2.14 16.66 -47.45
C PRO A 18 -3.05 17.58 -48.28
N ILE A 19 -2.65 17.87 -49.51
CA ILE A 19 -3.34 18.75 -50.45
C ILE A 19 -3.38 18.07 -51.81
N ALA A 20 -4.57 18.02 -52.41
CA ALA A 20 -4.74 17.63 -53.80
C ALA A 20 -4.90 18.88 -54.67
N LEU A 21 -4.00 19.04 -55.65
CA LEU A 21 -4.00 20.16 -56.60
C LEU A 21 -4.91 19.83 -57.78
N GLN A 22 -5.90 20.68 -58.03
CA GLN A 22 -6.84 20.53 -59.13
C GLN A 22 -6.90 21.79 -60.00
N ASP A 23 -7.29 21.62 -61.25
CA ASP A 23 -7.50 22.73 -62.17
C ASP A 23 -8.82 23.49 -61.86
N SER A 24 -9.28 24.37 -62.75
CA SER A 24 -10.56 25.08 -62.57
C SER A 24 -11.80 24.21 -62.81
N THR A 25 -11.63 23.01 -63.38
CA THR A 25 -12.70 22.04 -63.64
C THR A 25 -12.82 20.96 -62.56
N GLY A 26 -11.85 20.92 -61.63
CA GLY A 26 -11.79 19.92 -60.55
C GLY A 26 -11.01 18.66 -60.93
N ALA A 27 -10.37 18.63 -62.11
CA ALA A 27 -9.49 17.54 -62.51
C ALA A 27 -8.14 17.66 -61.78
N ALA A 28 -7.57 16.52 -61.38
CA ALA A 28 -6.24 16.47 -60.77
C ALA A 28 -5.17 17.02 -61.72
N ILE A 29 -4.23 17.78 -61.18
CA ILE A 29 -3.08 18.29 -61.95
C ILE A 29 -1.97 17.25 -61.88
N ASP A 30 -1.60 16.66 -63.02
CA ASP A 30 -0.41 15.82 -63.12
C ASP A 30 0.85 16.68 -62.93
N LEU A 31 1.64 16.33 -61.91
CA LEU A 31 2.85 17.06 -61.52
C LEU A 31 4.11 16.54 -62.23
N ALA A 32 3.98 15.63 -63.19
CA ALA A 32 5.12 15.11 -63.94
C ALA A 32 5.90 16.24 -64.62
N GLY A 33 7.19 16.37 -64.26
CA GLY A 33 8.09 17.38 -64.80
C GLY A 33 7.93 18.79 -64.21
N TYR A 34 6.97 19.02 -63.31
CA TYR A 34 6.86 20.27 -62.59
C TYR A 34 7.87 20.35 -61.45
N THR A 35 8.45 21.52 -61.24
CA THR A 35 9.13 21.83 -59.97
C THR A 35 8.11 22.43 -59.02
N VAL A 36 7.93 21.80 -57.86
CA VAL A 36 6.98 22.24 -56.84
C VAL A 36 7.73 22.86 -55.67
N THR A 37 7.46 24.13 -55.40
CA THR A 37 7.92 24.83 -54.19
C THR A 37 6.74 25.47 -53.48
N GLY A 38 6.94 25.87 -52.23
CA GLY A 38 5.94 26.61 -51.49
C GLY A 38 6.55 27.67 -50.59
N GLU A 39 5.69 28.58 -50.15
CA GLU A 39 6.04 29.68 -49.26
C GLU A 39 5.00 29.77 -48.14
N PHE A 40 5.48 29.95 -46.92
CA PHE A 40 4.66 30.09 -45.73
C PHE A 40 4.66 31.53 -45.22
N TYR A 41 3.48 32.07 -44.91
CA TYR A 41 3.30 33.43 -44.38
C TYR A 41 2.57 33.41 -43.04
N ARG A 42 3.07 34.18 -42.07
CA ARG A 42 2.40 34.47 -40.80
C ARG A 42 1.40 35.63 -40.93
N TYR A 43 0.48 35.74 -39.98
CA TYR A 43 -0.47 36.84 -39.93
C TYR A 43 0.25 38.19 -39.94
N GLY A 44 -0.12 39.07 -40.87
CA GLY A 44 0.48 40.40 -41.02
C GLY A 44 1.86 40.45 -41.70
N SER A 45 2.49 39.31 -42.02
CA SER A 45 3.77 39.30 -42.75
C SER A 45 3.57 39.36 -44.26
N LEU A 46 4.29 40.27 -44.92
CA LEU A 46 4.38 40.35 -46.38
C LEU A 46 5.55 39.54 -46.95
N ALA A 47 6.49 39.09 -46.11
CA ALA A 47 7.61 38.23 -46.49
C ALA A 47 7.35 36.77 -46.08
N PRO A 48 7.80 35.78 -46.87
CA PRO A 48 7.72 34.38 -46.47
C PRO A 48 8.61 34.16 -45.25
N VAL A 49 8.09 33.44 -44.27
CA VAL A 49 8.80 33.10 -43.02
C VAL A 49 9.60 31.81 -43.19
N ALA A 50 9.20 30.96 -44.14
CA ALA A 50 9.96 29.80 -44.57
C ALA A 50 9.58 29.38 -46.00
N ASP A 51 10.57 28.86 -46.72
CA ASP A 51 10.35 28.15 -47.98
C ASP A 51 10.01 26.68 -47.70
N LEU A 52 9.14 26.12 -48.52
CA LEU A 52 8.73 24.72 -48.49
C LEU A 52 9.26 24.05 -49.76
N SER A 53 10.12 23.05 -49.59
CA SER A 53 10.75 22.36 -50.70
C SER A 53 11.00 20.89 -50.36
N ILE A 54 11.22 20.09 -51.39
CA ILE A 54 11.66 18.70 -51.21
C ILE A 54 13.05 18.68 -50.55
N SER A 55 13.93 19.61 -50.90
CA SER A 55 15.30 19.71 -50.37
C SER A 55 15.39 19.99 -48.87
N ASN A 56 14.42 20.69 -48.29
CA ASN A 56 14.36 20.95 -46.85
C ASN A 56 13.36 20.04 -46.13
N ASN A 57 12.88 18.97 -46.79
CA ASN A 57 11.97 17.97 -46.23
C ASN A 57 10.62 18.53 -45.72
N ARG A 58 10.25 19.73 -46.16
CA ARG A 58 9.01 20.43 -45.78
C ARG A 58 7.91 20.35 -46.84
N LEU A 59 8.23 19.77 -48.00
CA LEU A 59 7.28 19.46 -49.07
C LEU A 59 7.60 18.06 -49.61
N GLU A 60 6.57 17.25 -49.74
CA GLU A 60 6.64 15.90 -50.31
C GLU A 60 5.57 15.75 -51.39
N ILE A 61 5.93 15.23 -52.56
CA ILE A 61 4.95 14.86 -53.57
C ILE A 61 4.57 13.40 -53.30
N THR A 62 3.33 13.19 -52.84
CA THR A 62 2.85 11.87 -52.41
C THR A 62 2.22 11.07 -53.54
N ASP A 63 1.66 11.75 -54.55
CA ASP A 63 1.21 11.12 -55.80
C ASP A 63 1.30 12.14 -56.94
N VAL A 64 2.19 11.87 -57.90
CA VAL A 64 2.47 12.75 -59.04
C VAL A 64 1.25 12.84 -59.98
N ALA A 65 0.59 11.72 -60.26
CA ALA A 65 -0.52 11.65 -61.21
C ALA A 65 -1.82 12.22 -60.62
N ALA A 66 -1.99 12.11 -59.30
CA ALA A 66 -3.14 12.68 -58.59
C ALA A 66 -2.94 14.14 -58.13
N GLY A 67 -1.79 14.74 -58.40
CA GLY A 67 -1.47 16.09 -57.94
C GLY A 67 -1.42 16.22 -56.42
N ALA A 68 -1.12 15.12 -55.72
CA ALA A 68 -1.12 15.08 -54.26
C ALA A 68 0.24 15.48 -53.70
N VAL A 69 0.21 16.47 -52.82
CA VAL A 69 1.38 16.98 -52.11
C VAL A 69 1.11 17.04 -50.62
N THR A 70 2.11 16.74 -49.81
CA THR A 70 2.07 16.88 -48.35
C THR A 70 3.02 17.98 -47.94
N LEU A 71 2.50 19.00 -47.25
CA LEU A 71 3.32 20.02 -46.62
C LEU A 71 3.59 19.61 -45.17
N ARG A 72 4.84 19.73 -44.72
CA ARG A 72 5.23 19.46 -43.34
C ARG A 72 5.71 20.74 -42.69
N LEU A 73 5.13 21.08 -41.54
CA LEU A 73 5.58 22.20 -40.71
C LEU A 73 6.14 21.65 -39.41
N GLU A 74 7.43 21.88 -39.22
CA GLU A 74 8.15 21.53 -37.99
C GLU A 74 7.71 22.42 -36.82
N LYS A 75 7.75 21.85 -35.61
CA LYS A 75 7.43 22.51 -34.34
C LYS A 75 8.12 23.87 -34.15
N GLU A 76 9.34 24.03 -34.65
CA GLU A 76 10.12 25.27 -34.53
C GLU A 76 9.53 26.43 -35.34
N LEU A 77 8.85 26.14 -36.46
CA LEU A 77 8.19 27.16 -37.28
C LEU A 77 6.83 27.59 -36.71
N THR A 78 6.16 26.71 -35.97
CA THR A 78 4.87 26.96 -35.34
C THR A 78 4.98 27.56 -33.94
N GLY A 79 6.20 27.69 -33.39
CA GLY A 79 6.40 28.09 -31.99
C GLY A 79 5.91 27.02 -31.02
N SER A 80 6.21 27.16 -29.73
CA SER A 80 5.77 26.28 -28.64
C SER A 80 4.25 26.36 -28.38
N VAL A 81 3.43 26.22 -29.42
CA VAL A 81 1.96 26.30 -29.33
C VAL A 81 1.46 24.97 -28.80
N GLN A 82 1.17 24.95 -27.49
CA GLN A 82 0.32 23.93 -26.89
C GLN A 82 -1.12 24.11 -27.44
N PRO A 83 -1.93 23.06 -27.62
CA PRO A 83 -3.28 23.12 -28.23
C PRO A 83 -4.32 24.01 -27.49
N GLN A 84 -3.91 24.78 -26.49
CA GLN A 84 -4.76 25.53 -25.57
C GLN A 84 -4.48 27.05 -25.58
N GLU A 85 -3.46 27.55 -26.30
CA GLU A 85 -3.20 29.00 -26.37
C GLU A 85 -3.83 29.63 -27.61
N SER A 86 -4.70 30.61 -27.38
CA SER A 86 -5.53 31.31 -28.37
C SER A 86 -4.80 32.41 -29.16
N ASP A 87 -3.47 32.41 -29.19
CA ASP A 87 -2.71 33.47 -29.84
C ASP A 87 -2.64 33.26 -31.36
N ALA A 88 -3.60 33.85 -32.07
CA ALA A 88 -3.77 33.79 -33.52
C ALA A 88 -2.56 34.34 -34.32
N ALA A 89 -1.60 35.01 -33.66
CA ALA A 89 -0.39 35.54 -34.29
C ALA A 89 0.62 34.46 -34.74
N ASN A 90 0.53 33.24 -34.19
CA ASN A 90 1.52 32.18 -34.42
C ASN A 90 1.13 31.15 -35.50
N PHE A 91 -0.10 31.20 -36.03
CA PHE A 91 -0.56 30.25 -37.03
C PHE A 91 -0.25 30.70 -38.48
N PRO A 92 -0.04 29.75 -39.43
CA PRO A 92 -0.09 30.06 -40.86
C PRO A 92 -1.39 30.79 -41.15
N THR A 93 -1.32 31.88 -41.92
CA THR A 93 -2.54 32.55 -42.43
C THR A 93 -2.60 32.58 -43.94
N ARG A 94 -1.52 32.14 -44.60
CA ARG A 94 -1.46 31.96 -46.05
C ARG A 94 -0.33 31.03 -46.41
N ILE A 95 -0.63 30.05 -47.24
CA ILE A 95 0.35 29.19 -47.89
C ILE A 95 0.25 29.44 -49.40
N ARG A 96 1.40 29.55 -50.06
CA ARG A 96 1.49 29.67 -51.52
C ARG A 96 2.23 28.46 -52.05
N ILE A 97 1.65 27.77 -53.02
CA ILE A 97 2.34 26.73 -53.79
C ILE A 97 2.66 27.32 -55.15
N ILE A 98 3.90 27.15 -55.58
CA ILE A 98 4.41 27.63 -56.86
C ILE A 98 4.76 26.40 -57.68
N LEU A 99 4.04 26.22 -58.78
CA LEU A 99 4.30 25.18 -59.77
C LEU A 99 5.07 25.83 -60.91
N THR A 100 6.30 25.38 -61.14
CA THR A 100 7.08 25.82 -62.29
C THR A 100 7.01 24.74 -63.35
N ASP A 101 6.41 25.07 -64.50
CA ASP A 101 6.31 24.14 -65.64
C ASP A 101 7.70 23.92 -66.29
N PRO A 102 7.87 22.89 -67.15
CA PRO A 102 9.12 22.66 -67.87
C PRO A 102 9.56 23.82 -68.80
N ALA A 103 8.64 24.74 -69.15
CA ALA A 103 8.91 25.92 -69.95
C ALA A 103 9.29 27.16 -69.10
N GLY A 104 9.31 27.03 -67.76
CA GLY A 104 9.66 28.07 -66.81
C GLY A 104 8.52 28.99 -66.39
N HIS A 105 7.27 28.73 -66.79
CA HIS A 105 6.12 29.51 -66.33
C HIS A 105 5.75 29.12 -64.90
N GLN A 106 5.51 30.15 -64.07
CA GLN A 106 5.08 29.96 -62.69
C GLN A 106 3.57 30.05 -62.58
N HIS A 107 2.97 28.99 -62.06
CA HIS A 107 1.57 28.96 -61.66
C HIS A 107 1.49 28.99 -60.13
N THR A 108 0.78 29.99 -59.62
CA THR A 108 0.63 30.18 -58.18
C THR A 108 -0.72 29.65 -57.72
N VAL A 109 -0.70 28.76 -56.74
CA VAL A 109 -1.87 28.33 -55.98
C VAL A 109 -1.81 28.96 -54.60
N ARG A 110 -2.86 29.69 -54.21
CA ARG A 110 -2.97 30.30 -52.88
C ARG A 110 -3.91 29.49 -52.03
N ILE A 111 -3.44 29.09 -50.86
CA ILE A 111 -4.19 28.34 -49.87
C ILE A 111 -4.37 29.24 -48.63
N LEU A 112 -5.63 29.47 -48.26
CA LEU A 112 -5.99 30.10 -47.00
C LEU A 112 -6.14 28.99 -45.96
N PRO A 113 -5.38 28.99 -44.87
CA PRO A 113 -5.43 27.93 -43.87
C PRO A 113 -6.72 28.01 -43.04
N ILE A 114 -7.21 26.82 -42.73
CA ILE A 114 -8.32 26.54 -41.81
C ILE A 114 -7.71 26.40 -40.41
N LEU A 115 -8.38 26.96 -39.39
CA LEU A 115 -7.97 26.88 -37.98
C LEU A 115 -7.70 25.42 -37.55
N PRO A 116 -6.70 25.14 -36.70
CA PRO A 116 -6.45 23.78 -36.23
C PRO A 116 -7.60 23.28 -35.35
N VAL A 117 -7.99 22.02 -35.54
CA VAL A 117 -8.96 21.31 -34.70
C VAL A 117 -8.23 20.17 -33.98
N ASP A 118 -8.42 20.03 -32.67
CA ASP A 118 -7.77 19.03 -31.82
C ASP A 118 -8.19 17.59 -32.19
N PRO A 119 -7.27 16.70 -32.59
CA PRO A 119 -7.60 15.31 -32.93
C PRO A 119 -7.91 14.40 -31.72
N ARG A 120 -7.83 14.90 -30.46
CA ARG A 120 -8.28 14.16 -29.26
C ARG A 120 -9.76 14.37 -28.94
N SER A 121 -10.43 15.28 -29.64
CA SER A 121 -11.88 15.42 -29.61
C SER A 121 -12.47 14.38 -30.57
N SER A 122 -13.20 13.39 -30.05
CA SER A 122 -13.85 12.32 -30.82
C SER A 122 -15.07 12.81 -31.65
N ALA A 123 -15.11 14.09 -32.04
CA ALA A 123 -16.12 14.64 -32.92
C ALA A 123 -15.62 14.61 -34.37
N VAL A 124 -16.23 13.77 -35.20
CA VAL A 124 -16.18 13.92 -36.66
C VAL A 124 -16.89 15.23 -36.99
N VAL A 125 -16.14 16.33 -37.08
CA VAL A 125 -16.65 17.61 -37.57
C VAL A 125 -16.60 17.56 -39.10
N GLU A 126 -17.74 17.29 -39.74
CA GLU A 126 -17.90 17.57 -41.16
C GLU A 126 -17.86 19.10 -41.37
N LEU A 127 -16.75 19.59 -41.91
CA LEU A 127 -16.63 21.00 -42.32
C LEU A 127 -17.54 21.28 -43.52
N PRO A 128 -18.30 22.39 -43.51
CA PRO A 128 -19.21 22.76 -44.59
C PRO A 128 -18.46 22.98 -45.92
N ALA A 129 -19.08 22.57 -47.02
CA ALA A 129 -18.55 22.69 -48.37
C ALA A 129 -18.52 24.15 -48.84
N SER A 130 -17.43 24.89 -48.56
CA SER A 130 -17.13 26.15 -49.25
C SER A 130 -15.75 26.70 -48.86
N THR A 131 -14.73 26.44 -49.68
CA THR A 131 -13.57 27.35 -49.80
C THR A 131 -13.00 27.25 -51.21
N THR A 132 -13.62 27.95 -52.15
CA THR A 132 -13.23 27.95 -53.56
C THR A 132 -12.14 29.00 -53.81
N ALA A 133 -10.96 28.59 -54.27
CA ALA A 133 -9.87 29.49 -54.65
C ALA A 133 -10.04 29.98 -56.10
N LYS A 134 -10.24 31.29 -56.32
CA LYS A 134 -10.34 31.87 -57.69
C LYS A 134 -8.95 32.12 -58.29
N VAL A 135 -8.76 31.75 -59.56
CA VAL A 135 -7.56 32.05 -60.38
C VAL A 135 -7.93 33.08 -61.45
N TYR A 136 -7.06 34.09 -61.65
CA TYR A 136 -7.20 35.10 -62.70
C TYR A 136 -6.17 34.85 -63.81
N VAL A 137 -6.61 34.87 -65.07
CA VAL A 137 -5.76 35.00 -66.26
C VAL A 137 -6.31 36.19 -67.06
N LEU A 138 -5.48 37.22 -67.29
CA LEU A 138 -5.84 38.43 -68.05
C LEU A 138 -5.36 38.30 -69.50
N GLY A 139 -6.26 38.57 -70.45
CA GLY A 139 -5.93 38.80 -71.87
C GLY A 139 -6.75 39.98 -72.43
N PRO A 140 -6.23 40.78 -73.38
CA PRO A 140 -6.90 42.01 -73.85
C PRO A 140 -7.79 41.83 -75.10
N GLN A 141 -8.80 42.70 -75.23
CA GLN A 141 -9.73 42.87 -76.37
C GLN A 141 -9.52 44.26 -77.03
N GLY A 142 -9.69 44.37 -78.36
CA GLY A 142 -9.55 45.61 -79.16
C GLY A 142 -10.89 46.35 -79.46
N PRO A 143 -10.92 47.41 -80.31
CA PRO A 143 -12.15 48.16 -80.62
C PRO A 143 -12.61 48.15 -82.11
N LYS A 144 -13.89 48.52 -82.30
CA LYS A 144 -14.73 48.73 -83.52
C LYS A 144 -15.25 50.20 -83.42
N GLY A 145 -15.17 51.13 -84.37
CA GLY A 145 -15.78 51.23 -85.71
C GLY A 145 -16.83 52.38 -85.71
N GLU A 146 -16.77 53.35 -86.65
CA GLU A 146 -17.64 54.55 -86.74
C GLU A 146 -18.74 54.46 -87.85
N GLN A 147 -19.73 55.36 -87.76
CA GLN A 147 -21.00 55.44 -88.50
C GLN A 147 -21.07 56.68 -89.44
N GLY A 148 -21.91 56.65 -90.50
CA GLY A 148 -21.91 57.58 -91.65
C GLY A 148 -22.85 58.82 -91.63
N GLU A 149 -23.00 59.46 -92.81
CA GLU A 149 -23.69 60.76 -93.05
C GLU A 149 -25.05 60.66 -93.76
N VAL A 150 -25.89 61.71 -93.59
CA VAL A 150 -27.27 61.93 -94.08
C VAL A 150 -27.39 63.32 -94.75
N GLY A 151 -28.25 63.47 -95.77
CA GLY A 151 -28.57 64.74 -96.47
C GLY A 151 -29.96 65.34 -96.14
N ASP A 152 -30.12 66.63 -96.48
CA ASP A 152 -31.08 67.67 -96.01
C ASP A 152 -32.61 67.53 -96.30
N VAL A 153 -33.48 68.14 -95.45
CA VAL A 153 -34.94 68.33 -95.69
C VAL A 153 -35.62 69.56 -95.03
N ASN A 154 -36.57 70.14 -95.80
CA ASN A 154 -37.72 71.08 -95.59
C ASN A 154 -38.18 71.57 -94.18
N PRO A 155 -38.40 72.90 -93.95
CA PRO A 155 -38.73 73.51 -92.64
C PRO A 155 -40.15 73.26 -92.04
N ALA A 156 -41.18 72.87 -92.81
CA ALA A 156 -42.47 72.47 -92.22
C ALA A 156 -42.44 71.03 -91.64
N ASN A 157 -41.49 70.22 -92.11
CA ASN A 157 -41.17 68.92 -91.53
C ASN A 157 -40.22 69.07 -90.32
N LEU A 158 -39.52 70.20 -90.16
CA LEU A 158 -38.59 70.43 -89.06
C LEU A 158 -39.29 70.49 -87.70
N GLN A 159 -40.42 71.21 -87.57
CA GLN A 159 -41.20 71.24 -86.32
C GLN A 159 -41.81 69.88 -85.99
N ALA A 160 -42.32 69.15 -86.98
CA ALA A 160 -42.87 67.81 -86.77
C ALA A 160 -41.77 66.77 -86.44
N VAL A 161 -40.56 66.96 -86.97
CA VAL A 161 -39.37 66.17 -86.62
C VAL A 161 -38.86 66.54 -85.23
N GLU A 162 -38.85 67.82 -84.85
CA GLU A 162 -38.49 68.30 -83.51
C GLU A 162 -39.48 67.83 -82.45
N ASP A 163 -40.79 67.87 -82.71
CA ASP A 163 -41.82 67.33 -81.81
C ASP A 163 -41.73 65.79 -81.70
N ALA A 164 -41.46 65.10 -82.81
CA ALA A 164 -41.23 63.65 -82.81
C ALA A 164 -39.91 63.25 -82.13
N GLN A 165 -38.90 64.11 -82.19
CA GLN A 165 -37.61 63.93 -81.53
C GLN A 165 -37.73 64.20 -80.02
N ALA A 166 -38.43 65.27 -79.61
CA ALA A 166 -38.78 65.53 -78.23
C ALA A 166 -39.64 64.43 -77.60
N ALA A 167 -40.61 63.87 -78.36
CA ALA A 167 -41.39 62.72 -77.92
C ALA A 167 -40.55 61.44 -77.80
N ARG A 168 -39.60 61.21 -78.71
CA ARG A 168 -38.62 60.10 -78.61
C ARG A 168 -37.70 60.26 -77.41
N ASP A 169 -37.21 61.48 -77.16
CA ASP A 169 -36.31 61.77 -76.05
C ASP A 169 -37.05 61.60 -74.71
N ALA A 170 -38.28 62.10 -74.59
CA ALA A 170 -39.14 61.89 -73.42
C ALA A 170 -39.48 60.40 -73.18
N ALA A 171 -39.74 59.64 -74.25
CA ALA A 171 -39.93 58.20 -74.17
C ALA A 171 -38.63 57.46 -73.77
N GLY A 172 -37.48 57.92 -74.27
CA GLY A 172 -36.16 57.40 -73.94
C GLY A 172 -35.74 57.70 -72.49
N ASP A 173 -36.12 58.86 -71.96
CA ASP A 173 -35.91 59.24 -70.56
C ASP A 173 -36.84 58.44 -69.65
N SER A 174 -38.12 58.30 -69.99
CA SER A 174 -39.07 57.45 -69.27
C SER A 174 -38.63 55.98 -69.24
N ALA A 175 -38.10 55.46 -70.35
CA ALA A 175 -37.57 54.10 -70.42
C ALA A 175 -36.30 53.92 -69.57
N ARG A 176 -35.41 54.92 -69.53
CA ARG A 176 -34.23 54.93 -68.65
C ARG A 176 -34.62 54.99 -67.18
N GLU A 177 -35.62 55.78 -66.83
CA GLU A 177 -36.15 55.89 -65.47
C GLU A 177 -36.84 54.60 -65.02
N ALA A 178 -37.61 53.95 -65.90
CA ALA A 178 -38.17 52.62 -65.66
C ALA A 178 -37.09 51.54 -65.50
N ALA A 179 -36.05 51.55 -66.34
CA ALA A 179 -34.91 50.65 -66.21
C ALA A 179 -34.15 50.87 -64.88
N ALA A 180 -33.90 52.12 -64.50
CA ALA A 180 -33.26 52.47 -63.23
C ALA A 180 -34.12 52.03 -62.02
N SER A 181 -35.44 52.19 -62.10
CA SER A 181 -36.37 51.69 -61.08
C SER A 181 -36.33 50.17 -60.97
N ASN A 182 -36.27 49.47 -62.09
CA ASN A 182 -36.20 48.01 -62.11
C ASN A 182 -34.86 47.49 -61.55
N ASP A 183 -33.75 48.17 -61.85
CA ASP A 183 -32.44 47.90 -61.24
C ASP A 183 -32.45 48.13 -59.73
N ALA A 184 -33.09 49.20 -59.26
CA ALA A 184 -33.24 49.48 -57.83
C ALA A 184 -34.09 48.42 -57.13
N ALA A 185 -35.17 47.96 -57.76
CA ALA A 185 -35.99 46.85 -57.26
C ALA A 185 -35.18 45.54 -57.20
N GLY A 186 -34.37 45.25 -58.23
CA GLY A 186 -33.46 44.11 -58.25
C GLY A 186 -32.44 44.14 -57.11
N LYS A 187 -31.76 45.28 -56.91
CA LYS A 187 -30.83 45.48 -55.78
C LYS A 187 -31.51 45.29 -54.42
N SER A 188 -32.74 45.80 -54.27
CA SER A 188 -33.52 45.65 -53.04
C SER A 188 -33.91 44.20 -52.78
N ALA A 189 -34.28 43.45 -53.81
CA ALA A 189 -34.58 42.02 -53.70
C ALA A 189 -33.34 41.20 -53.31
N THR A 190 -32.17 41.52 -53.88
CA THR A 190 -30.89 40.91 -53.48
C THR A 190 -30.58 41.19 -52.01
N ALA A 191 -30.69 42.44 -51.56
CA ALA A 191 -30.46 42.80 -50.16
C ALA A 191 -31.41 42.08 -49.18
N ALA A 192 -32.67 41.90 -49.57
CA ALA A 192 -33.65 41.13 -48.79
C ALA A 192 -33.27 39.65 -48.69
N ALA A 193 -32.80 39.03 -49.79
CA ALA A 193 -32.34 37.65 -49.80
C ALA A 193 -31.06 37.44 -48.96
N GLU A 194 -30.12 38.39 -49.00
CA GLU A 194 -28.92 38.39 -48.15
C GLU A 194 -29.30 38.51 -46.67
N SER A 195 -30.24 39.41 -46.34
CA SER A 195 -30.74 39.59 -44.97
C SER A 195 -31.44 38.34 -44.45
N ALA A 196 -32.26 37.68 -45.27
CA ALA A 196 -32.89 36.41 -44.92
C ALA A 196 -31.87 35.29 -44.67
N SER A 197 -30.80 35.25 -45.47
CA SER A 197 -29.71 34.29 -45.30
C SER A 197 -28.95 34.53 -43.98
N ALA A 198 -28.62 35.79 -43.68
CA ALA A 198 -27.98 36.17 -42.42
C ALA A 198 -28.86 35.84 -41.19
N ALA A 199 -30.17 36.03 -41.30
CA ALA A 199 -31.12 35.65 -40.26
C ALA A 199 -31.15 34.12 -40.04
N ALA A 200 -31.12 33.33 -41.12
CA ALA A 200 -31.04 31.87 -41.05
C ALA A 200 -29.74 31.39 -40.39
N THR A 201 -28.60 32.00 -40.72
CA THR A 201 -27.31 31.72 -40.06
C THR A 201 -27.38 32.05 -38.57
N SER A 202 -27.92 33.22 -38.21
CA SER A 202 -28.06 33.63 -36.80
C SER A 202 -28.94 32.67 -35.99
N GLN A 203 -30.01 32.12 -36.61
CA GLN A 203 -30.84 31.09 -35.99
C GLN A 203 -30.07 29.78 -35.76
N LYS A 204 -29.23 29.37 -36.72
CA LYS A 204 -28.38 28.19 -36.57
C LYS A 204 -27.36 28.39 -35.43
N ASP A 205 -26.66 29.52 -35.42
CA ASP A 205 -25.67 29.84 -34.40
C ASP A 205 -26.31 29.87 -33.00
N ALA A 206 -27.51 30.44 -32.88
CA ALA A 206 -28.28 30.41 -31.62
C ALA A 206 -28.61 28.97 -31.18
N GLY A 207 -28.91 28.06 -32.12
CA GLY A 207 -29.08 26.63 -31.86
C GLY A 207 -27.80 25.97 -31.36
N ASP A 208 -26.67 26.21 -32.05
CA ASP A 208 -25.36 25.68 -31.69
C ASP A 208 -24.94 26.16 -30.29
N PHE A 209 -25.18 27.44 -29.95
CA PHE A 209 -24.93 27.97 -28.61
C PHE A 209 -25.84 27.33 -27.55
N ALA A 210 -27.12 27.09 -27.86
CA ALA A 210 -28.03 26.44 -26.94
C ALA A 210 -27.59 24.99 -26.64
N ASP A 211 -27.08 24.26 -27.64
CA ASP A 211 -26.57 22.91 -27.46
C ASP A 211 -25.24 22.89 -26.69
N ALA A 212 -24.34 23.85 -26.94
CA ALA A 212 -23.13 24.05 -26.14
C ALA A 212 -23.44 24.34 -24.66
N ALA A 213 -24.48 25.14 -24.40
CA ALA A 213 -24.95 25.43 -23.05
C ALA A 213 -25.50 24.18 -22.35
N LYS A 214 -26.27 23.33 -23.05
CA LYS A 214 -26.72 22.04 -22.53
C LYS A 214 -25.55 21.12 -22.19
N GLY A 215 -24.56 21.02 -23.08
CA GLY A 215 -23.35 20.22 -22.84
C GLY A 215 -22.57 20.69 -21.61
N SER A 216 -22.44 22.02 -21.45
CA SER A 216 -21.81 22.62 -20.27
C SER A 216 -22.57 22.31 -18.97
N ALA A 217 -23.91 22.37 -19.01
CA ALA A 217 -24.74 22.02 -17.85
C ALA A 217 -24.63 20.53 -17.47
N GLN A 218 -24.57 19.64 -18.46
CA GLN A 218 -24.36 18.20 -18.24
C GLN A 218 -22.98 17.92 -17.62
N ALA A 219 -21.93 18.59 -18.10
CA ALA A 219 -20.58 18.46 -17.54
C ALA A 219 -20.50 18.96 -16.09
N ALA A 220 -21.21 20.05 -15.77
CA ALA A 220 -21.32 20.55 -14.40
C ALA A 220 -22.02 19.54 -13.48
N ALA A 221 -23.15 18.97 -13.91
CA ALA A 221 -23.87 17.94 -13.15
C ALA A 221 -23.05 16.67 -12.93
N ALA A 222 -22.28 16.24 -13.94
CA ALA A 222 -21.36 15.12 -13.83
C ALA A 222 -20.24 15.40 -12.81
N SER A 223 -19.72 16.64 -12.79
CA SER A 223 -18.70 17.07 -11.82
C SER A 223 -19.24 17.09 -10.38
N GLU A 224 -20.49 17.50 -10.18
CA GLU A 224 -21.16 17.47 -8.88
C GLU A 224 -21.34 16.03 -8.36
N THR A 225 -21.72 15.11 -9.26
CA THR A 225 -21.83 13.68 -8.93
C THR A 225 -20.47 13.11 -8.52
N ALA A 226 -19.42 13.36 -9.31
CA ALA A 226 -18.06 12.92 -8.99
C ALA A 226 -17.55 13.50 -7.66
N SER A 227 -17.88 14.76 -7.35
CA SER A 227 -17.54 15.37 -6.06
C SER A 227 -18.22 14.66 -4.89
N THR A 228 -19.48 14.24 -5.06
CA THR A 228 -20.23 13.51 -4.03
C THR A 228 -19.63 12.11 -3.81
N GLU A 229 -19.31 11.40 -4.89
CA GLU A 229 -18.65 10.09 -4.81
C GLU A 229 -17.28 10.16 -4.12
N ASN A 230 -16.51 11.21 -4.41
CA ASN A 230 -15.23 11.47 -3.74
C ASN A 230 -15.40 11.75 -2.25
N ALA A 231 -16.44 12.51 -1.86
CA ALA A 231 -16.76 12.75 -0.45
C ALA A 231 -17.13 11.44 0.28
N ASP A 232 -17.94 10.59 -0.35
CA ASP A 232 -18.29 9.28 0.19
C ASP A 232 -17.07 8.36 0.33
N ALA A 233 -16.17 8.35 -0.65
CA ALA A 233 -14.93 7.58 -0.60
C ALA A 233 -14.00 8.06 0.53
N ALA A 234 -13.90 9.38 0.73
CA ALA A 234 -13.17 9.97 1.85
C ALA A 234 -13.79 9.56 3.21
N GLY A 235 -15.11 9.58 3.32
CA GLY A 235 -15.83 9.12 4.52
C GLY A 235 -15.57 7.65 4.85
N LYS A 236 -15.67 6.76 3.85
CA LYS A 236 -15.34 5.32 4.00
C LYS A 236 -13.89 5.12 4.43
N SER A 237 -12.96 5.87 3.85
CA SER A 237 -11.53 5.81 4.20
C SER A 237 -11.27 6.26 5.64
N ALA A 238 -11.95 7.31 6.11
CA ALA A 238 -11.86 7.77 7.49
C ALA A 238 -12.39 6.74 8.49
N ILE A 239 -13.51 6.07 8.18
CA ILE A 239 -14.05 4.96 8.99
C ILE A 239 -13.05 3.80 9.07
N ALA A 240 -12.48 3.39 7.93
CA ALA A 240 -11.49 2.32 7.89
C ALA A 240 -10.23 2.65 8.72
N ALA A 241 -9.77 3.91 8.68
CA ALA A 241 -8.67 4.38 9.50
C ALA A 241 -8.99 4.33 11.01
N ALA A 242 -10.21 4.73 11.40
CA ALA A 242 -10.66 4.64 12.78
C ALA A 242 -10.71 3.18 13.28
N SER A 243 -11.29 2.26 12.50
CA SER A 243 -11.31 0.83 12.85
C SER A 243 -9.92 0.21 12.95
N SER A 244 -8.99 0.65 12.09
CA SER A 244 -7.59 0.22 12.15
C SER A 244 -6.90 0.69 13.44
N LYS A 245 -7.21 1.91 13.90
CA LYS A 245 -6.72 2.45 15.17
C LYS A 245 -7.23 1.64 16.36
N ASP A 246 -8.51 1.29 16.37
CA ASP A 246 -9.12 0.47 17.44
C ASP A 246 -8.52 -0.95 17.47
N THR A 247 -8.28 -1.52 16.30
CA THR A 247 -7.61 -2.82 16.16
C THR A 247 -6.18 -2.76 16.71
N ALA A 248 -5.42 -1.71 16.38
CA ALA A 248 -4.07 -1.51 16.90
C ALA A 248 -4.04 -1.31 18.43
N ALA A 249 -5.00 -0.56 18.98
CA ALA A 249 -5.14 -0.40 20.42
C ALA A 249 -5.44 -1.73 21.13
N THR A 250 -6.34 -2.54 20.56
CA THR A 250 -6.65 -3.89 21.08
C THR A 250 -5.45 -4.82 21.04
N ALA A 251 -4.66 -4.78 19.96
CA ALA A 251 -3.43 -5.55 19.83
C ALA A 251 -2.37 -5.13 20.88
N ALA A 252 -2.22 -3.82 21.13
CA ALA A 252 -1.31 -3.30 22.14
C ALA A 252 -1.73 -3.72 23.56
N GLN A 253 -3.03 -3.70 23.87
CA GLN A 253 -3.53 -4.21 25.15
C GLN A 253 -3.26 -5.71 25.30
N THR A 254 -3.54 -6.50 24.26
CA THR A 254 -3.26 -7.94 24.25
C THR A 254 -1.78 -8.26 24.49
N ALA A 255 -0.87 -7.46 23.92
CA ALA A 255 0.56 -7.62 24.14
C ALA A 255 0.95 -7.31 25.60
N THR A 256 0.33 -6.28 26.20
CA THR A 256 0.52 -5.91 27.61
C THR A 256 0.05 -7.03 28.54
N ASP A 257 -1.13 -7.60 28.28
CA ASP A 257 -1.69 -8.69 29.09
C ASP A 257 -0.82 -9.96 29.02
N LYS A 258 -0.30 -10.28 27.82
CA LYS A 258 0.64 -11.40 27.63
C LYS A 258 1.95 -11.20 28.38
N ALA A 259 2.49 -9.98 28.38
CA ALA A 259 3.70 -9.66 29.14
C ALA A 259 3.48 -9.82 30.66
N ALA A 260 2.34 -9.37 31.17
CA ALA A 260 1.97 -9.54 32.57
C ALA A 260 1.84 -11.03 32.95
N ALA A 261 1.20 -11.84 32.10
CA ALA A 261 1.06 -13.28 32.31
C ALA A 261 2.42 -14.02 32.30
N ALA A 262 3.35 -13.60 31.43
CA ALA A 262 4.70 -14.15 31.39
C ALA A 262 5.47 -13.85 32.69
N ALA A 263 5.42 -12.60 33.16
CA ALA A 263 6.05 -12.21 34.43
C ALA A 263 5.47 -12.98 35.64
N ALA A 264 4.15 -13.22 35.66
CA ALA A 264 3.53 -14.02 36.71
C ALA A 264 4.00 -15.49 36.69
N SER A 265 4.18 -16.05 35.50
CA SER A 265 4.68 -17.42 35.30
C SER A 265 6.15 -17.56 35.74
N GLU A 266 6.99 -16.57 35.47
CA GLU A 266 8.38 -16.52 35.95
C GLU A 266 8.44 -16.50 37.48
N LYS A 267 7.62 -15.65 38.12
CA LYS A 267 7.52 -15.60 39.58
C LYS A 267 7.12 -16.96 40.17
N ALA A 268 6.10 -17.61 39.60
CA ALA A 268 5.64 -18.92 40.06
C ALA A 268 6.71 -20.01 39.89
N ALA A 269 7.50 -19.96 38.81
CA ALA A 269 8.64 -20.86 38.60
C ALA A 269 9.73 -20.64 39.68
N GLY A 270 10.03 -19.39 40.03
CA GLY A 270 10.97 -19.06 41.11
C GLY A 270 10.51 -19.54 42.49
N GLU A 271 9.23 -19.41 42.79
CA GLU A 271 8.64 -19.93 44.03
C GLU A 271 8.70 -21.46 44.09
N SER A 272 8.41 -22.13 42.98
CA SER A 272 8.50 -23.59 42.87
C SER A 272 9.94 -24.10 43.05
N ALA A 273 10.93 -23.41 42.47
CA ALA A 273 12.34 -23.73 42.66
C ALA A 273 12.77 -23.57 44.14
N THR A 274 12.29 -22.52 44.81
CA THR A 274 12.56 -22.29 46.24
C THR A 274 11.94 -23.39 47.12
N ALA A 275 10.71 -23.82 46.80
CA ALA A 275 10.05 -24.92 47.49
C ALA A 275 10.77 -26.26 47.30
N ALA A 276 11.29 -26.53 46.10
CA ALA A 276 12.09 -27.71 45.80
C ALA A 276 13.39 -27.74 46.60
N ALA A 277 14.14 -26.63 46.62
CA ALA A 277 15.38 -26.51 47.41
C ALA A 277 15.12 -26.68 48.92
N THR A 278 14.01 -26.15 49.42
CA THR A 278 13.59 -26.34 50.81
C THR A 278 13.28 -27.81 51.11
N SER A 279 12.61 -28.49 50.19
CA SER A 279 12.27 -29.91 50.33
C SER A 279 13.51 -30.80 50.35
N GLU A 280 14.51 -30.51 49.52
CA GLU A 280 15.80 -31.19 49.52
C GLU A 280 16.53 -31.04 50.87
N LYS A 281 16.58 -29.82 51.40
CA LYS A 281 17.17 -29.55 52.73
C LYS A 281 16.44 -30.31 53.83
N ASN A 282 15.11 -30.36 53.79
CA ASN A 282 14.30 -31.08 54.76
C ASN A 282 14.52 -32.60 54.66
N ALA A 283 14.67 -33.14 53.45
CA ALA A 283 15.00 -34.54 53.23
C ALA A 283 16.38 -34.89 53.81
N GLY A 284 17.40 -34.07 53.57
CA GLY A 284 18.73 -34.25 54.16
C GLY A 284 18.73 -34.16 55.69
N THR A 285 17.97 -33.23 56.25
CA THR A 285 17.79 -33.09 57.70
C THR A 285 17.11 -34.34 58.28
N SER A 286 16.06 -34.83 57.64
CA SER A 286 15.34 -36.03 58.06
C SER A 286 16.20 -37.29 57.98
N ALA A 287 17.01 -37.43 56.92
CA ALA A 287 17.97 -38.52 56.78
C ALA A 287 19.02 -38.50 57.91
N THR A 288 19.51 -37.33 58.27
CA THR A 288 20.47 -37.15 59.39
C THR A 288 19.83 -37.51 60.74
N ALA A 289 18.59 -37.07 60.98
CA ALA A 289 17.85 -37.42 62.19
C ALA A 289 17.60 -38.94 62.28
N ALA A 290 17.21 -39.58 61.17
CA ALA A 290 17.02 -41.01 61.10
C ALA A 290 18.32 -41.79 61.39
N ALA A 291 19.45 -41.37 60.83
CA ALA A 291 20.76 -41.97 61.08
C ALA A 291 21.18 -41.84 62.56
N THR A 292 20.90 -40.70 63.18
CA THR A 292 21.18 -40.46 64.60
C THR A 292 20.34 -41.39 65.48
N SER A 293 19.03 -41.48 65.22
CA SER A 293 18.13 -42.37 65.94
C SER A 293 18.49 -43.85 65.77
N ALA A 294 18.90 -44.26 64.57
CA ALA A 294 19.37 -45.63 64.31
C ALA A 294 20.65 -45.94 65.11
N THR A 295 21.58 -44.99 65.20
CA THR A 295 22.81 -45.12 66.00
C THR A 295 22.48 -45.24 67.49
N ALA A 296 21.56 -44.42 68.00
CA ALA A 296 21.10 -44.49 69.38
C ALA A 296 20.38 -45.82 69.69
N ALA A 297 19.52 -46.30 68.80
CA ALA A 297 18.80 -47.57 68.96
C ALA A 297 19.76 -48.78 69.01
N LYS A 298 20.84 -48.77 68.21
CA LYS A 298 21.87 -49.83 68.24
C LYS A 298 22.62 -49.88 69.59
N ALA A 299 22.71 -48.78 70.32
CA ALA A 299 23.39 -48.71 71.61
C ALA A 299 22.57 -49.31 72.79
N ALA A 300 21.34 -49.77 72.56
CA ALA A 300 20.46 -50.28 73.62
C ALA A 300 20.95 -51.57 74.33
N ILE A 301 21.76 -52.40 73.66
CA ILE A 301 22.56 -53.46 74.31
C ILE A 301 24.00 -53.33 73.82
N ALA A 302 24.90 -52.95 74.71
CA ALA A 302 26.29 -52.60 74.40
C ALA A 302 27.19 -53.82 74.11
N GLY A 303 26.80 -55.03 74.55
CA GLY A 303 27.59 -56.25 74.32
C GLY A 303 27.25 -57.39 75.28
N ILE A 304 27.97 -58.51 75.15
CA ILE A 304 27.94 -59.64 76.09
C ILE A 304 29.30 -59.71 76.79
N ASN A 305 29.30 -59.59 78.12
CA ASN A 305 30.48 -59.79 78.96
C ASN A 305 30.41 -61.21 79.57
N ALA A 306 31.07 -62.18 78.94
CA ALA A 306 31.07 -63.56 79.43
C ALA A 306 32.04 -63.75 80.61
N GLN A 307 31.57 -64.31 81.72
CA GLN A 307 32.34 -64.52 82.94
C GLN A 307 32.25 -66.00 83.37
N THR A 308 33.35 -66.58 83.84
CA THR A 308 33.42 -68.00 84.25
C THR A 308 33.70 -68.20 85.75
N ALA A 309 33.84 -67.10 86.49
CA ALA A 309 34.05 -67.06 87.94
C ALA A 309 33.22 -65.91 88.55
N SER A 310 33.19 -65.82 89.88
CA SER A 310 32.58 -64.67 90.57
C SER A 310 33.16 -63.35 90.08
N TYR A 311 32.31 -62.33 89.94
CA TYR A 311 32.64 -61.09 89.23
C TYR A 311 32.07 -59.88 89.98
N THR A 312 32.83 -58.78 90.02
CA THR A 312 32.33 -57.50 90.54
C THR A 312 31.98 -56.61 89.37
N LEU A 313 30.76 -56.07 89.35
CA LEU A 313 30.31 -55.23 88.24
C LEU A 313 31.18 -53.99 88.09
N LEU A 314 31.41 -53.58 86.85
CA LEU A 314 32.12 -52.36 86.49
C LEU A 314 31.18 -51.39 85.79
N ALA A 315 31.50 -50.10 85.80
CA ALA A 315 30.74 -49.09 85.06
C ALA A 315 30.67 -49.37 83.55
N SER A 316 31.64 -50.13 83.01
CA SER A 316 31.63 -50.59 81.61
C SER A 316 30.57 -51.65 81.31
N ASP A 317 29.97 -52.30 82.32
CA ASP A 317 28.95 -53.33 82.14
C ASP A 317 27.54 -52.75 81.91
N VAL A 318 27.39 -51.43 81.97
CA VAL A 318 26.12 -50.75 81.69
C VAL A 318 25.65 -51.06 80.27
N ASN A 319 24.37 -51.43 80.16
CA ASN A 319 23.70 -51.93 78.96
C ASN A 319 24.34 -53.21 78.37
N GLN A 320 25.24 -53.90 79.08
CA GLN A 320 25.75 -55.21 78.68
C GLN A 320 24.99 -56.35 79.36
N VAL A 321 25.10 -57.53 78.76
CA VAL A 321 24.70 -58.79 79.40
C VAL A 321 25.94 -59.46 79.99
N VAL A 322 26.08 -59.38 81.31
CA VAL A 322 27.06 -60.18 82.07
C VAL A 322 26.56 -61.62 82.09
N ARG A 323 27.20 -62.47 81.29
CA ARG A 323 26.79 -63.86 81.05
C ARG A 323 27.67 -64.81 81.85
N MET A 324 27.15 -65.28 82.97
CA MET A 324 27.85 -66.17 83.91
C MET A 324 27.82 -67.62 83.39
N ASN A 325 28.91 -68.05 82.78
CA ASN A 325 29.12 -69.39 82.25
C ASN A 325 30.07 -70.21 83.14
N ALA A 326 29.67 -70.45 84.38
CA ALA A 326 30.43 -71.25 85.35
C ALA A 326 29.70 -72.56 85.68
N ALA A 327 30.45 -73.65 85.83
CA ALA A 327 29.91 -74.91 86.34
C ALA A 327 29.73 -74.90 87.87
N ALA A 328 30.53 -74.11 88.58
CA ALA A 328 30.46 -73.92 90.03
C ALA A 328 29.58 -72.71 90.39
N ALA A 329 29.11 -72.67 91.64
CA ALA A 329 28.36 -71.51 92.15
C ALA A 329 29.24 -70.24 92.10
N THR A 330 28.64 -69.13 91.66
CA THR A 330 29.31 -67.85 91.48
C THR A 330 28.49 -66.71 92.06
N VAL A 331 29.19 -65.65 92.45
CA VAL A 331 28.58 -64.44 93.00
C VAL A 331 28.90 -63.27 92.09
N ILE A 332 27.87 -62.48 91.74
CA ILE A 332 28.05 -61.16 91.14
C ILE A 332 27.90 -60.12 92.23
N THR A 333 28.94 -59.31 92.45
CA THR A 333 28.91 -58.24 93.45
C THR A 333 28.62 -56.90 92.79
N VAL A 334 27.63 -56.18 93.31
CA VAL A 334 27.39 -54.76 92.98
C VAL A 334 28.31 -53.92 93.87
N PRO A 335 29.34 -53.22 93.33
CA PRO A 335 30.24 -52.41 94.16
C PRO A 335 29.56 -51.13 94.64
N PRO A 336 30.06 -50.49 95.71
CA PRO A 336 29.62 -49.14 96.07
C PRO A 336 29.99 -48.12 94.99
N ASP A 337 29.20 -47.05 94.89
CA ASP A 337 29.38 -45.97 93.91
C ASP A 337 30.76 -45.29 94.01
N SER A 338 31.39 -45.32 95.20
CA SER A 338 32.75 -44.81 95.41
C SER A 338 33.84 -45.66 94.76
N ALA A 339 33.57 -46.94 94.48
CA ALA A 339 34.50 -47.87 93.84
C ALA A 339 34.22 -48.02 92.33
N ALA A 340 32.97 -47.88 91.90
CA ALA A 340 32.61 -47.79 90.49
C ALA A 340 31.42 -46.85 90.31
N ALA A 341 31.61 -45.78 89.53
CA ALA A 341 30.58 -44.77 89.32
C ALA A 341 29.60 -45.21 88.22
N PHE A 342 28.40 -45.63 88.63
CA PHE A 342 27.27 -45.86 87.73
C PHE A 342 26.42 -44.59 87.62
N ALA A 343 25.90 -44.27 86.44
CA ALA A 343 24.93 -43.18 86.27
C ALA A 343 23.56 -43.56 86.85
N ASP A 344 22.68 -42.59 87.11
CA ASP A 344 21.29 -42.87 87.47
C ASP A 344 20.58 -43.58 86.31
N ALA A 345 19.68 -44.52 86.63
CA ALA A 345 19.01 -45.39 85.66
C ALA A 345 19.95 -46.30 84.83
N ALA A 346 21.22 -46.45 85.23
CA ALA A 346 22.12 -47.46 84.67
C ALA A 346 21.53 -48.86 84.86
N THR A 347 21.46 -49.62 83.77
CA THR A 347 20.95 -50.99 83.77
C THR A 347 22.05 -51.97 83.40
N VAL A 348 22.23 -53.02 84.17
CA VAL A 348 23.12 -54.15 83.87
C VAL A 348 22.28 -55.41 83.82
N TYR A 349 22.42 -56.19 82.75
CA TYR A 349 21.74 -57.48 82.66
C TYR A 349 22.68 -58.58 83.12
N VAL A 350 22.17 -59.50 83.92
CA VAL A 350 22.90 -60.68 84.37
C VAL A 350 22.15 -61.92 83.89
N SER A 351 22.86 -62.86 83.27
CA SER A 351 22.28 -64.15 82.87
C SER A 351 23.10 -65.32 83.40
N ARG A 352 22.42 -66.35 83.91
CA ARG A 352 23.03 -67.61 84.31
C ARG A 352 23.11 -68.54 83.10
N ALA A 353 24.27 -68.64 82.45
CA ALA A 353 24.46 -69.51 81.29
C ALA A 353 25.03 -70.89 81.67
N GLY A 354 25.83 -70.96 82.73
CA GLY A 354 26.43 -72.20 83.22
C GLY A 354 25.54 -72.92 84.23
N ALA A 355 25.88 -74.19 84.50
CA ALA A 355 25.14 -75.04 85.44
C ALA A 355 25.20 -74.53 86.90
N GLY A 356 26.26 -73.81 87.27
CA GLY A 356 26.45 -73.27 88.61
C GLY A 356 25.39 -72.22 88.97
N ALA A 357 25.01 -72.17 90.25
CA ALA A 357 24.12 -71.13 90.76
C ALA A 357 24.77 -69.74 90.63
N VAL A 358 23.97 -68.72 90.35
CA VAL A 358 24.42 -67.33 90.27
C VAL A 358 23.63 -66.53 91.28
N THR A 359 24.35 -65.86 92.19
CA THR A 359 23.74 -65.03 93.23
C THR A 359 24.28 -63.61 93.13
N ILE A 360 23.40 -62.62 93.23
CA ILE A 360 23.76 -61.22 93.33
C ILE A 360 24.09 -60.90 94.80
N ALA A 361 25.16 -60.15 95.04
CA ALA A 361 25.56 -59.70 96.35
C ALA A 361 25.71 -58.18 96.36
N ALA A 362 25.26 -57.56 97.45
CA ALA A 362 25.53 -56.16 97.73
C ALA A 362 26.97 -56.01 98.24
N GLY A 363 27.74 -55.10 97.64
CA GLY A 363 29.00 -54.62 98.18
C GLY A 363 28.80 -53.79 99.46
N ALA A 364 29.89 -53.31 100.04
CA ALA A 364 29.84 -52.52 101.27
C ALA A 364 29.01 -51.24 101.08
N GLY A 365 27.94 -51.07 101.85
CA GLY A 365 27.07 -49.89 101.80
C GLY A 365 26.07 -49.87 100.64
N VAL A 366 25.98 -50.95 99.86
CA VAL A 366 25.00 -51.10 98.79
C VAL A 366 23.72 -51.76 99.31
N THR A 367 22.57 -51.27 98.85
CA THR A 367 21.25 -51.86 99.09
C THR A 367 20.69 -52.38 97.76
N ILE A 368 20.14 -53.60 97.77
CA ILE A 368 19.49 -54.20 96.60
C ILE A 368 18.05 -54.57 96.98
N ASP A 369 17.09 -53.89 96.37
CA ASP A 369 15.68 -54.21 96.47
C ASP A 369 15.37 -55.37 95.52
N ALA A 370 14.94 -56.50 96.08
CA ALA A 370 14.55 -57.67 95.31
C ALA A 370 13.19 -58.19 95.79
N PRO A 371 12.32 -58.68 94.88
CA PRO A 371 10.98 -59.12 95.23
C PRO A 371 10.93 -60.44 96.01
N ALA A 372 12.00 -61.25 95.96
CA ALA A 372 12.05 -62.55 96.63
C ALA A 372 13.46 -62.89 97.12
N SER A 373 14.39 -63.19 96.21
CA SER A 373 15.77 -63.54 96.53
C SER A 373 16.76 -62.77 95.66
N LEU A 374 18.05 -62.87 95.99
CA LEU A 374 19.13 -62.37 95.16
C LEU A 374 19.71 -63.45 94.23
N ALA A 375 19.13 -64.65 94.19
CA ALA A 375 19.61 -65.75 93.37
C ALA A 375 18.81 -65.87 92.08
N LEU A 376 19.49 -66.23 90.98
CA LEU A 376 18.85 -66.53 89.70
C LEU A 376 18.29 -67.96 89.72
N ARG A 377 17.01 -68.11 89.38
CA ARG A 377 16.25 -69.35 89.56
C ARG A 377 16.86 -70.58 88.87
N ALA A 378 17.23 -70.46 87.60
CA ALA A 378 17.63 -71.58 86.76
C ALA A 378 18.66 -71.19 85.70
N VAL A 379 19.18 -72.19 84.99
CA VAL A 379 19.98 -71.95 83.77
C VAL A 379 19.11 -71.19 82.76
N ASN A 380 19.70 -70.19 82.12
CA ASN A 380 19.12 -69.16 81.26
C ASN A 380 18.19 -68.15 81.94
N SER A 381 18.01 -68.21 83.27
CA SER A 381 17.39 -67.10 83.99
C SER A 381 18.21 -65.84 83.79
N THR A 382 17.51 -64.74 83.52
CA THR A 382 18.09 -63.43 83.27
C THR A 382 17.40 -62.41 84.16
N VAL A 383 18.19 -61.52 84.73
CA VAL A 383 17.74 -60.45 85.62
C VAL A 383 18.34 -59.13 85.17
N ALA A 384 17.65 -58.04 85.49
CA ALA A 384 18.14 -56.68 85.30
C ALA A 384 18.40 -56.05 86.68
N LEU A 385 19.58 -55.46 86.82
CA LEU A 385 19.94 -54.58 87.92
C LEU A 385 19.83 -53.15 87.44
N VAL A 386 18.91 -52.38 88.02
CA VAL A 386 18.68 -50.97 87.67
C VAL A 386 19.08 -50.10 88.86
N ARG A 387 20.01 -49.17 88.67
CA ARG A 387 20.38 -48.19 89.71
C ARG A 387 19.26 -47.18 89.87
N ILE A 388 18.64 -47.14 91.04
CA ILE A 388 17.49 -46.27 91.35
C ILE A 388 17.89 -45.07 92.21
N ALA A 389 18.99 -45.16 92.95
CA ALA A 389 19.62 -44.05 93.67
C ALA A 389 21.09 -44.39 93.99
N ALA A 390 21.79 -43.48 94.66
CA ALA A 390 23.17 -43.73 95.10
C ALA A 390 23.25 -44.97 96.02
N ASN A 391 24.15 -45.90 95.67
CA ASN A 391 24.29 -47.21 96.30
C ASN A 391 22.99 -48.04 96.40
N HIS A 392 21.95 -47.72 95.65
CA HIS A 392 20.64 -48.37 95.75
C HIS A 392 20.18 -48.90 94.39
N TRP A 393 19.90 -50.21 94.36
CA TRP A 393 19.62 -50.94 93.13
C TRP A 393 18.30 -51.70 93.24
N LEU A 394 17.55 -51.72 92.14
CA LEU A 394 16.38 -52.57 91.98
C LEU A 394 16.78 -53.80 91.15
N LEU A 395 16.57 -54.99 91.71
CA LEU A 395 16.76 -56.26 91.04
C LEU A 395 15.41 -56.81 90.59
N MET A 396 15.27 -57.08 89.29
CA MET A 396 14.05 -57.61 88.70
C MET A 396 14.34 -58.71 87.68
N GLY A 397 13.40 -59.63 87.47
CA GLY A 397 13.51 -60.72 86.49
C GLY A 397 13.23 -62.09 87.07
N ASP A 398 13.84 -63.12 86.48
CA ASP A 398 13.60 -64.53 86.85
C ASP A 398 14.47 -64.94 88.06
N LEU A 399 13.98 -64.61 89.26
CA LEU A 399 14.64 -64.86 90.54
C LEU A 399 14.12 -66.14 91.18
N GLU A 400 14.96 -66.78 91.98
CA GLU A 400 14.56 -67.90 92.82
C GLU A 400 13.51 -67.43 93.84
N ILE A 401 12.49 -68.26 94.09
CA ILE A 401 11.46 -67.96 95.08
C ILE A 401 12.09 -68.09 96.47
N ALA A 402 11.91 -67.08 97.32
CA ALA A 402 12.34 -67.16 98.72
C ALA A 402 11.58 -68.30 99.41
N ALA A 403 12.31 -69.23 100.01
CA ALA A 403 11.76 -70.35 100.76
C ALA A 403 11.09 -69.91 102.07
#